data_AF-A0A2G9R9V9-F1
#
_entry.id   AF-A0A2G9R9V9-F1
#
_cell.length_a   1.000
_cell.length_b   1.000
_cell.length_c   1.000
_cell.angle_alpha   90.00
_cell.angle_beta   90.00
_cell.angle_gamma   90.00
#
_symmetry.space_group_name_H-M   'P 1'
#
loop_
_entity.id
_entity.type
_entity.pdbx_description
1 polymer ?
#
loop_
_entity_poly.entity_id
_entity_poly.type
_entity_poly.pdbx_seq_one_letter_code
_entity_poly.pdbx_strand_id
1 'polypeptide(L)'
;MVTGDILMSRKIKKMQEFFGLHVTGKLDYSTLSVMKKPRCGMPDVADYHLFPGEPKWQKNNLTYRVTKYTPTMSKIEVDRAIDMGLKAWSDAAPLNFVKINQGEADIMVSFESGDHGDSYPFDGPRGTLAHAFAPGEGLGGDTHFDNAELWTSGANGMYII
;
A
#
# COMPACT_ATOMS: atom_id res chain seq x y z
N MET A 1 -27.77 -16.89 14.45
CA MET A 1 -27.47 -15.46 14.60
C MET A 1 -26.40 -15.17 15.66
N VAL A 2 -26.36 -15.86 16.81
CA VAL A 2 -25.37 -15.61 17.90
C VAL A 2 -23.89 -15.82 17.51
N THR A 3 -23.58 -16.72 16.59
CA THR A 3 -22.20 -17.05 16.20
C THR A 3 -21.50 -15.94 15.39
N GLY A 4 -22.25 -15.18 14.60
CA GLY A 4 -21.73 -14.07 13.79
C GLY A 4 -21.27 -12.90 14.65
N ASP A 5 -22.06 -12.54 15.68
CA ASP A 5 -21.74 -11.44 16.59
C ASP A 5 -20.49 -11.74 17.44
N ILE A 6 -20.32 -13.00 17.86
CA ILE A 6 -19.13 -13.43 18.61
C ILE A 6 -17.89 -13.36 17.72
N LEU A 7 -17.98 -13.80 16.46
CA LEU A 7 -16.87 -13.74 15.52
C LEU A 7 -16.47 -12.30 15.20
N MET A 8 -17.45 -11.44 14.91
CA MET A 8 -17.23 -10.03 14.63
C MET A 8 -16.58 -9.33 15.82
N SER A 9 -17.10 -9.55 17.03
CA SER A 9 -16.51 -8.98 18.24
C SER A 9 -15.05 -9.39 18.43
N ARG A 10 -14.69 -10.66 18.18
CA ARG A 10 -13.30 -11.12 18.23
C ARG A 10 -12.40 -10.42 17.21
N LYS A 11 -12.88 -10.17 15.99
CA LYS A 11 -12.12 -9.46 14.95
C LYS A 11 -11.93 -7.98 15.31
N ILE A 12 -12.97 -7.34 15.85
CA ILE A 12 -12.88 -5.96 16.35
C ILE A 12 -11.84 -5.86 17.46
N LYS A 13 -11.80 -6.81 18.40
CA LYS A 13 -10.77 -6.82 19.46
C LYS A 13 -9.36 -6.87 18.90
N LYS A 14 -9.09 -7.73 17.92
CA LYS A 14 -7.78 -7.80 17.25
C LYS A 14 -7.38 -6.48 16.58
N MET A 15 -8.32 -5.82 15.90
CA MET A 15 -8.06 -4.50 15.31
C MET A 15 -7.78 -3.45 16.38
N GLN A 16 -8.59 -3.41 17.45
CA GLN A 16 -8.39 -2.50 18.57
C GLN A 16 -7.01 -2.71 19.22
N GLU A 17 -6.61 -3.96 19.45
CA GLU A 17 -5.28 -4.33 19.95
C GLU A 17 -4.16 -3.82 19.03
N PHE A 18 -4.28 -4.05 17.71
CA PHE A 18 -3.30 -3.60 16.72
C PHE A 18 -3.09 -2.07 16.74
N PHE A 19 -4.19 -1.31 16.84
CA PHE A 19 -4.14 0.16 16.88
C PHE A 19 -3.94 0.74 18.30
N GLY A 20 -3.71 -0.10 19.31
CA GLY A 20 -3.51 0.34 20.70
C GLY A 20 -4.74 1.02 21.33
N LEU A 21 -5.94 0.68 20.85
CA LEU A 21 -7.21 1.17 21.38
C LEU A 21 -7.65 0.38 22.62
N HIS A 22 -8.59 0.94 23.38
CA HIS A 22 -9.24 0.18 24.44
C HIS A 22 -10.05 -0.99 23.85
N VAL A 23 -9.76 -2.20 24.30
CA VAL A 23 -10.29 -3.45 23.71
C VAL A 23 -11.71 -3.73 24.21
N THR A 24 -12.70 -3.17 23.53
CA THR A 24 -14.13 -3.33 23.86
C THR A 24 -14.81 -4.45 23.08
N GLY A 25 -14.28 -4.80 21.90
CA GLY A 25 -14.93 -5.69 20.94
C GLY A 25 -16.20 -5.13 20.33
N LYS A 26 -16.39 -3.81 20.37
CA LYS A 26 -17.53 -3.06 19.83
C LYS A 26 -17.03 -1.98 18.88
N LEU A 27 -17.85 -1.62 17.89
CA LEU A 27 -17.62 -0.46 17.02
C LEU A 27 -17.97 0.84 17.73
N ASP A 28 -17.21 1.16 18.79
CA ASP A 28 -17.31 2.43 19.49
C ASP A 28 -16.74 3.61 18.69
N TYR A 29 -16.96 4.82 19.19
CA TYR A 29 -16.53 6.06 18.51
C TYR A 29 -15.02 6.07 18.24
N SER A 30 -14.20 5.65 19.20
CA SER A 30 -12.74 5.54 19.04
C SER A 30 -12.37 4.59 17.91
N THR A 31 -12.97 3.40 17.87
CA THR A 31 -12.70 2.39 16.84
C THR A 31 -13.08 2.90 15.46
N LEU A 32 -14.29 3.45 15.31
CA LEU A 32 -14.77 4.00 14.04
C LEU A 32 -13.94 5.20 13.58
N SER A 33 -13.46 6.04 14.50
CA SER A 33 -12.61 7.19 14.16
C SER A 33 -11.28 6.78 13.55
N VAL A 34 -10.71 5.63 13.96
CA VAL A 34 -9.47 5.07 13.40
C VAL A 34 -9.74 4.30 12.12
N MET A 35 -10.84 3.54 12.03
CA MET A 35 -11.22 2.81 10.82
C MET A 35 -11.45 3.73 9.62
N LYS A 36 -11.98 4.94 9.86
CA LYS A 36 -12.25 5.93 8.80
C LYS A 36 -11.03 6.74 8.36
N LYS A 37 -9.85 6.52 8.97
CA LYS A 37 -8.63 7.18 8.53
C LYS A 37 -8.11 6.52 7.26
N PRO A 38 -7.65 7.31 6.27
CA PRO A 38 -6.98 6.77 5.09
C PRO A 38 -5.79 5.89 5.47
N ARG A 39 -5.57 4.81 4.72
CA ARG A 39 -4.57 3.79 5.07
C ARG A 39 -4.04 3.04 3.84
N CYS A 40 -2.99 2.24 4.08
CA CYS A 40 -2.54 1.24 3.12
C CYS A 40 -3.62 0.15 2.93
N GLY A 41 -3.71 -0.40 1.72
CA GLY A 41 -4.61 -1.51 1.37
C GLY A 41 -4.14 -2.88 1.84
N MET A 42 -2.93 -2.96 2.38
CA MET A 42 -2.38 -4.21 2.92
C MET A 42 -3.02 -4.57 4.28
N PRO A 43 -3.35 -5.85 4.52
CA PRO A 43 -3.92 -6.27 5.80
C PRO A 43 -2.98 -6.06 6.99
N ASP A 44 -3.52 -5.49 8.09
CA ASP A 44 -2.78 -5.20 9.33
C ASP A 44 -2.32 -6.48 10.06
N VAL A 45 -3.20 -7.48 10.14
CA VAL A 45 -2.96 -8.74 10.83
C VAL A 45 -3.00 -9.85 9.80
N ALA A 46 -1.82 -10.13 9.26
CA ALA A 46 -1.54 -11.38 8.60
C ALA A 46 -0.51 -12.13 9.44
N ASP A 47 -0.82 -13.37 9.82
CA ASP A 47 0.24 -14.36 9.95
C ASP A 47 1.04 -14.30 8.63
N TYR A 48 2.38 -14.39 8.63
CA TYR A 48 3.36 -14.24 7.51
C TYR A 48 3.06 -15.05 6.21
N HIS A 49 1.82 -15.02 5.76
CA HIS A 49 1.11 -15.88 4.82
C HIS A 49 0.36 -15.05 3.78
N LEU A 50 0.39 -13.70 3.85
CA LEU A 50 -0.02 -12.89 2.68
C LEU A 50 0.76 -13.31 1.45
N PHE A 51 2.01 -13.73 1.65
CA PHE A 51 2.88 -14.24 0.62
C PHE A 51 3.62 -15.48 1.17
N PRO A 52 3.50 -16.66 0.53
CA PRO A 52 4.20 -17.87 0.98
C PRO A 52 5.72 -17.70 0.97
N GLY A 53 6.42 -18.28 1.94
CA GLY A 53 7.86 -18.57 1.82
C GLY A 53 8.85 -17.42 2.07
N GLU A 54 8.50 -16.45 2.92
CA GLU A 54 9.37 -15.30 3.29
C GLU A 54 9.93 -14.56 2.06
N PRO A 55 9.06 -13.87 1.29
CA PRO A 55 9.44 -13.35 0.00
C PRO A 55 10.55 -12.31 0.13
N LYS A 56 11.59 -12.50 -0.68
CA LYS A 56 12.78 -11.66 -0.68
C LYS A 56 13.35 -11.61 -2.09
N TRP A 57 13.77 -10.42 -2.51
CA TRP A 57 14.56 -10.27 -3.72
C TRP A 57 15.85 -11.08 -3.63
N GLN A 58 16.09 -11.95 -4.63
CA GLN A 58 17.31 -12.75 -4.73
C GLN A 58 18.49 -11.95 -5.31
N LYS A 59 18.28 -10.67 -5.58
CA LYS A 59 19.26 -9.73 -6.09
C LYS A 59 19.13 -8.39 -5.39
N ASN A 60 20.21 -7.63 -5.42
CA ASN A 60 20.31 -6.33 -4.73
C ASN A 60 20.11 -5.16 -5.69
N ASN A 61 20.41 -5.35 -6.98
CA ASN A 61 20.14 -4.36 -8.02
C ASN A 61 18.75 -4.63 -8.59
N LEU A 62 17.81 -3.77 -8.24
CA LEU A 62 16.41 -3.83 -8.62
C LEU A 62 16.12 -2.72 -9.62
N THR A 63 15.26 -3.04 -10.59
CA THR A 63 14.77 -2.08 -11.56
C THR A 63 13.35 -1.64 -11.20
N TYR A 64 13.01 -0.39 -11.44
CA TYR A 64 11.64 0.08 -11.29
C TYR A 64 11.20 0.90 -12.49
N ARG A 65 9.88 0.91 -12.74
CA ARG A 65 9.30 1.66 -13.86
C ARG A 65 7.92 2.19 -13.49
N VAL A 66 7.74 3.50 -13.68
CA VAL A 66 6.41 4.13 -13.59
C VAL A 66 5.70 4.00 -14.93
N THR A 67 4.61 3.23 -14.97
CA THR A 67 3.86 2.90 -16.20
C THR A 67 2.65 3.81 -16.41
N LYS A 68 1.96 4.18 -15.33
CA LYS A 68 0.85 5.14 -15.33
C LYS A 68 1.13 6.20 -14.28
N TYR A 69 0.73 7.44 -14.54
CA TYR A 69 0.94 8.60 -13.67
C TYR A 69 -0.40 9.20 -13.27
N THR A 70 -0.46 9.81 -12.09
CA THR A 70 -1.63 10.59 -11.67
C THR A 70 -1.74 11.89 -12.46
N PRO A 71 -2.97 12.37 -12.78
CA PRO A 71 -3.17 13.68 -13.40
C PRO A 71 -2.97 14.85 -12.42
N THR A 72 -2.88 14.58 -11.11
CA THR A 72 -2.80 15.62 -10.06
C THR A 72 -1.39 16.14 -9.80
N MET A 73 -0.37 15.45 -10.34
CA MET A 73 1.05 15.81 -10.20
C MET A 73 1.75 15.75 -11.55
N SER A 74 2.83 16.52 -11.71
CA SER A 74 3.69 16.38 -12.89
C SER A 74 4.45 15.05 -12.83
N LYS A 75 4.83 14.51 -14.01
CA LYS A 75 5.63 13.28 -14.08
C LYS A 75 6.95 13.40 -13.31
N ILE A 76 7.58 14.57 -13.34
CA ILE A 76 8.83 14.86 -12.63
C ILE A 76 8.64 14.75 -11.12
N GLU A 77 7.52 15.26 -10.60
CA GLU A 77 7.22 15.16 -9.16
C GLU A 77 6.94 13.72 -8.74
N VAL A 78 6.16 12.98 -9.52
CA VAL A 78 5.91 11.54 -9.27
C VAL A 78 7.24 10.78 -9.29
N ASP A 79 8.05 10.98 -10.33
CA ASP A 79 9.35 10.31 -10.47
C ASP A 79 10.27 10.58 -9.28
N ARG A 80 10.30 11.84 -8.82
CA ARG A 80 11.09 12.24 -7.66
C ARG A 80 10.55 11.63 -6.37
N ALA A 81 9.23 11.57 -6.19
CA ALA A 81 8.63 10.98 -5.00
C ALA A 81 8.94 9.48 -4.92
N ILE A 82 8.77 8.74 -6.02
CA ILE A 82 9.09 7.31 -6.09
C ILE A 82 10.60 7.08 -5.86
N ASP A 83 11.47 7.88 -6.48
CA ASP A 83 12.91 7.80 -6.25
C ASP A 83 13.27 8.03 -4.77
N MET A 84 12.68 9.04 -4.12
CA MET A 84 12.88 9.31 -2.70
C MET A 84 12.36 8.19 -1.80
N GLY A 85 11.20 7.60 -2.11
CA GLY A 85 10.64 6.46 -1.37
C GLY A 85 11.54 5.23 -1.45
N LEU A 86 12.05 4.90 -2.65
CA LEU A 86 13.00 3.79 -2.85
C LEU A 86 14.36 4.08 -2.20
N LYS A 87 14.82 5.34 -2.26
CA LYS A 87 16.08 5.76 -1.62
C LYS A 87 16.08 5.53 -0.11
N ALA A 88 14.95 5.71 0.58
CA ALA A 88 14.86 5.41 2.01
C ALA A 88 15.27 3.96 2.35
N TRP A 89 14.98 3.01 1.46
CA TRP A 89 15.40 1.61 1.61
C TRP A 89 16.88 1.39 1.25
N SER A 90 17.37 2.02 0.18
CA SER A 90 18.79 1.98 -0.20
C SER A 90 19.72 2.60 0.83
N ASP A 91 19.23 3.57 1.62
CA ASP A 91 20.01 4.18 2.70
C ASP A 91 20.16 3.24 3.91
N ALA A 92 19.26 2.27 4.08
CA ALA A 92 19.23 1.36 5.23
C ALA A 92 19.67 -0.08 4.91
N ALA A 93 19.63 -0.49 3.65
CA ALA A 93 19.95 -1.84 3.19
C ALA A 93 20.76 -1.79 1.90
N PRO A 94 21.54 -2.84 1.56
CA PRO A 94 22.35 -2.87 0.35
C PRO A 94 21.51 -3.11 -0.92
N LEU A 95 20.41 -2.38 -1.09
CA LEU A 95 19.56 -2.39 -2.27
C LEU A 95 19.89 -1.19 -3.14
N ASN A 96 19.93 -1.40 -4.45
CA ASN A 96 20.11 -0.35 -5.45
C ASN A 96 18.93 -0.37 -6.40
N PHE A 97 18.24 0.76 -6.55
CA PHE A 97 17.12 0.89 -7.47
C PHE A 97 17.53 1.67 -8.72
N VAL A 98 17.20 1.13 -9.90
CA VAL A 98 17.51 1.74 -11.19
C VAL A 98 16.23 1.93 -11.97
N LYS A 99 15.91 3.18 -12.32
CA LYS A 99 14.76 3.48 -13.16
C LYS A 99 15.02 2.99 -14.59
N ILE A 100 14.06 2.25 -15.15
CA ILE A 100 14.02 1.91 -16.57
C ILE A 100 12.81 2.55 -17.25
N ASN A 101 12.94 2.85 -18.54
CA ASN A 101 11.88 3.56 -19.30
C ASN A 101 11.06 2.63 -20.22
N GLN A 102 11.55 1.41 -20.46
CA GLN A 102 10.94 0.44 -21.36
C GLN A 102 11.15 -0.98 -20.84
N GLY A 103 10.29 -1.92 -21.27
CA GLY A 103 10.33 -3.29 -20.80
C GLY A 103 9.71 -3.48 -19.41
N GLU A 104 9.78 -4.71 -18.93
CA GLU A 104 9.32 -5.13 -17.60
C GLU A 104 10.43 -4.86 -16.57
N ALA A 105 10.04 -4.31 -15.42
CA ALA A 105 10.93 -4.01 -14.30
C ALA A 105 10.63 -4.96 -13.14
N ASP A 106 11.50 -4.98 -12.12
CA ASP A 106 11.24 -5.73 -10.89
C ASP A 106 10.11 -5.10 -10.06
N ILE A 107 9.89 -3.80 -10.20
CA ILE A 107 8.84 -3.04 -9.52
C ILE A 107 8.14 -2.18 -10.56
N MET A 108 6.93 -2.55 -10.96
CA MET A 108 6.08 -1.71 -11.79
C MET A 108 5.23 -0.81 -10.90
N VAL A 109 5.28 0.49 -11.17
CA VAL A 109 4.53 1.50 -10.42
C VAL A 109 3.42 2.05 -11.31
N SER A 110 2.19 2.03 -10.83
CA SER A 110 1.03 2.60 -11.55
C SER A 110 0.06 3.32 -10.62
N PHE A 111 -0.64 4.30 -11.18
CA PHE A 111 -1.80 4.94 -10.57
C PHE A 111 -3.04 4.38 -11.25
N GLU A 112 -3.89 3.69 -10.47
CA GLU A 112 -5.05 2.93 -10.95
C GLU A 112 -6.34 3.36 -10.24
N SER A 113 -7.51 3.00 -10.74
CA SER A 113 -8.80 3.35 -10.09
C SER A 113 -9.75 2.17 -10.12
N GLY A 114 -10.50 1.98 -9.03
CA GLY A 114 -11.48 0.90 -8.93
C GLY A 114 -10.84 -0.47 -9.15
N ASP A 115 -11.54 -1.35 -9.86
CA ASP A 115 -10.98 -2.64 -10.31
C ASP A 115 -9.92 -2.42 -11.39
N HIS A 116 -8.70 -2.87 -11.11
CA HIS A 116 -7.52 -2.69 -11.95
C HIS A 116 -6.82 -4.02 -12.27
N GLY A 117 -7.53 -5.15 -12.15
CA GLY A 117 -7.10 -6.42 -12.74
C GLY A 117 -6.21 -7.30 -11.87
N ASP A 118 -6.03 -6.98 -10.59
CA ASP A 118 -5.23 -7.74 -9.61
C ASP A 118 -6.07 -8.36 -8.47
N SER A 119 -7.40 -8.24 -8.53
CA SER A 119 -8.38 -8.67 -7.51
C SER A 119 -8.42 -7.84 -6.22
N TYR A 120 -7.71 -6.71 -6.15
CA TYR A 120 -7.70 -5.80 -5.00
C TYR A 120 -8.18 -4.40 -5.43
N PRO A 121 -9.48 -4.21 -5.73
CA PRO A 121 -9.97 -2.94 -6.26
C PRO A 121 -9.83 -1.79 -5.25
N PHE A 122 -9.55 -0.59 -5.74
CA PHE A 122 -9.60 0.62 -4.93
C PHE A 122 -11.03 1.10 -4.68
N ASP A 123 -11.24 1.83 -3.58
CA ASP A 123 -12.55 2.25 -3.06
C ASP A 123 -12.90 3.72 -3.37
N GLY A 124 -11.99 4.45 -4.03
CA GLY A 124 -12.19 5.86 -4.35
C GLY A 124 -11.67 6.78 -3.24
N PRO A 125 -12.09 8.06 -3.21
CA PRO A 125 -11.42 9.04 -2.37
C PRO A 125 -11.52 8.74 -0.86
N ARG A 126 -10.39 8.95 -0.16
CA ARG A 126 -10.20 8.95 1.29
C ARG A 126 -10.32 7.60 1.99
N GLY A 127 -9.97 6.52 1.31
CA GLY A 127 -9.99 5.15 1.84
C GLY A 127 -8.62 4.47 1.74
N THR A 128 -8.53 3.54 0.81
CA THR A 128 -7.32 2.79 0.50
C THR A 128 -6.43 3.61 -0.43
N LEU A 129 -5.25 3.99 0.04
CA LEU A 129 -4.37 4.89 -0.70
C LEU A 129 -3.52 4.18 -1.75
N ALA A 130 -3.02 3.00 -1.41
CA ALA A 130 -2.10 2.22 -2.24
C ALA A 130 -2.00 0.80 -1.71
N HIS A 131 -1.51 -0.12 -2.55
CA HIS A 131 -1.00 -1.41 -2.13
C HIS A 131 0.24 -1.80 -2.93
N ALA A 132 0.98 -2.78 -2.41
CA ALA A 132 2.11 -3.35 -3.11
C ALA A 132 2.15 -4.87 -2.88
N PHE A 133 2.61 -5.60 -3.89
CA PHE A 133 2.86 -7.03 -3.78
C PHE A 133 4.27 -7.29 -3.25
N ALA A 134 4.44 -8.39 -2.52
CA ALA A 134 5.77 -8.80 -2.09
C ALA A 134 6.66 -9.23 -3.28
N PRO A 135 7.99 -9.29 -3.09
CA PRO A 135 8.93 -9.74 -4.11
C PRO A 135 8.51 -11.07 -4.78
N GLY A 136 8.55 -11.13 -6.10
CA GLY A 136 8.18 -12.33 -6.86
C GLY A 136 8.17 -12.11 -8.36
N GLU A 137 7.67 -13.08 -9.11
CA GLU A 137 7.43 -12.97 -10.55
C GLU A 137 6.05 -12.36 -10.84
N GLY A 138 5.84 -11.85 -12.06
CA GLY A 138 4.57 -11.25 -12.47
C GLY A 138 4.27 -9.97 -11.69
N LEU A 139 3.16 -9.94 -10.95
CA LEU A 139 2.80 -8.80 -10.09
C LEU A 139 3.74 -8.63 -8.87
N GLY A 140 4.63 -9.58 -8.61
CA GLY A 140 5.50 -9.53 -7.44
C GLY A 140 6.40 -8.30 -7.44
N GLY A 141 6.25 -7.43 -6.43
CA GLY A 141 6.94 -6.15 -6.33
C GLY A 141 6.15 -4.96 -6.84
N ASP A 142 5.11 -5.18 -7.64
CA ASP A 142 4.32 -4.09 -8.22
C ASP A 142 3.63 -3.27 -7.15
N THR A 143 3.59 -1.96 -7.37
CA THR A 143 3.05 -0.97 -6.42
C THR A 143 2.00 -0.13 -7.13
N HIS A 144 0.77 -0.19 -6.64
CA HIS A 144 -0.37 0.51 -7.19
C HIS A 144 -0.84 1.60 -6.22
N PHE A 145 -1.11 2.78 -6.74
CA PHE A 145 -1.64 3.94 -6.00
C PHE A 145 -3.07 4.24 -6.48
N ASP A 146 -3.99 4.56 -5.57
CA ASP A 146 -5.34 4.95 -5.95
C ASP A 146 -5.35 6.33 -6.62
N ASN A 147 -5.65 6.34 -7.91
CA ASN A 147 -5.70 7.53 -8.75
C ASN A 147 -6.97 8.38 -8.53
N ALA A 148 -7.92 7.90 -7.71
CA ALA A 148 -9.03 8.72 -7.23
C ALA A 148 -8.59 9.71 -6.13
N GLU A 149 -7.39 9.53 -5.55
CA GLU A 149 -6.84 10.43 -4.55
C GLU A 149 -6.21 11.70 -5.15
N LEU A 150 -6.21 12.76 -4.36
CA LEU A 150 -5.53 14.02 -4.69
C LEU A 150 -4.08 13.97 -4.22
N TRP A 151 -3.22 13.37 -5.02
CA TRP A 151 -1.79 13.23 -4.74
C TRP A 151 -1.04 14.57 -4.80
N THR A 152 -0.04 14.71 -3.95
CA THR A 152 0.75 15.94 -3.82
C THR A 152 2.21 15.64 -3.49
N SER A 153 3.10 16.60 -3.80
CA SER A 153 4.56 16.49 -3.59
C SER A 153 5.05 17.06 -2.24
N GLY A 154 4.19 17.50 -1.31
CA GLY A 154 4.62 18.31 -0.17
C GLY A 154 3.82 18.19 1.13
N ALA A 155 4.41 18.71 2.21
CA ALA A 155 3.98 18.58 3.61
C ALA A 155 2.59 19.17 3.97
N ASN A 156 1.92 19.85 3.03
CA ASN A 156 0.59 20.44 3.22
C ASN A 156 -0.50 19.75 2.38
N GLY A 157 -0.15 18.74 1.59
CA GLY A 157 -1.12 17.97 0.82
C GLY A 157 -1.62 16.76 1.59
N MET A 158 -2.84 16.35 1.29
CA MET A 158 -3.57 15.36 2.09
C MET A 158 -2.98 13.94 1.93
N TYR A 159 -2.36 13.65 0.77
CA TYR A 159 -1.72 12.37 0.46
C TYR A 159 -0.41 12.61 -0.30
N ILE A 160 0.68 12.12 0.28
CA ILE A 160 2.04 12.18 -0.28
C ILE A 160 2.38 10.76 -0.76
N ILE A 161 2.92 10.66 -1.98
CA ILE A 161 3.47 9.41 -2.52
C ILE A 161 4.68 8.97 -1.69
#